data_AF-A0A2D6RJY9-F1
#
_entry.id   AF-A0A2D6RJY9-F1
#
_cell.length_a   1.000
_cell.length_b   1.000
_cell.length_c   1.000
_cell.angle_alpha   90.00
_cell.angle_beta   90.00
_cell.angle_gamma   90.00
#
_symmetry.space_group_name_H-M   'P 1'
#
loop_
_entity.id
_entity.type
_entity.pdbx_description
1 polymer ?
#
loop_
_entity_poly.entity_id
_entity_poly.type
_entity_poly.pdbx_seq_one_letter_code
_entity_poly.pdbx_strand_id
1 'polypeptide(L)'
;MLKLIVYLPTLIGRLRGNNDTDAIFQLVKVAASIILYVQLAISLVVITLSNPIASLLTTNESISANLQYYLLFVPISYGALGVCMTSVSACNVMGMPKPALITSMLRLFGCYLPMIWVGSEFYGLEGVFIGACVGSFLSGIAGWAMFLNQYKKLSETTREIALA
;
A
#
# COMPACT_ATOMS: atom_id res chain seq x y z
N MET A 1 12.66 -13.11 -5.39
CA MET A 1 11.39 -12.39 -5.14
C MET A 1 10.16 -13.10 -5.69
N LEU A 2 10.13 -13.56 -6.95
CA LEU A 2 8.94 -14.19 -7.54
C LEU A 2 8.38 -15.39 -6.74
N LYS A 3 9.25 -16.22 -6.17
CA LYS A 3 8.84 -17.41 -5.40
C LYS A 3 8.05 -17.05 -4.13
N LEU A 4 8.31 -15.92 -3.49
CA LEU A 4 7.64 -15.52 -2.24
C LEU A 4 6.18 -15.11 -2.48
N ILE A 5 5.90 -14.44 -3.61
CA ILE A 5 4.56 -13.97 -3.99
C ILE A 5 3.63 -15.13 -4.36
N VAL A 6 4.17 -16.20 -4.97
CA VAL A 6 3.38 -17.38 -5.38
C VAL A 6 3.18 -18.37 -4.22
N TYR A 7 4.12 -18.43 -3.27
CA TYR A 7 4.00 -19.33 -2.12
C TYR A 7 3.07 -18.79 -1.01
N LEU A 8 2.93 -17.48 -0.83
CA LEU A 8 2.08 -16.92 0.22
C LEU A 8 0.59 -17.36 0.12
N PRO A 9 -0.05 -17.29 -1.06
CA PRO A 9 -1.45 -17.72 -1.22
C PRO A 9 -1.64 -19.22 -1.00
N THR A 10 -0.69 -20.04 -1.46
CA THR A 10 -0.76 -21.51 -1.38
C THR A 10 -0.46 -22.02 0.04
N LEU A 11 0.44 -21.37 0.77
CA LEU A 11 0.71 -21.70 2.17
C LEU A 11 -0.45 -21.28 3.08
N ILE A 12 -1.06 -20.12 2.83
CA ILE A 12 -2.21 -19.66 3.60
C ILE A 12 -3.48 -20.45 3.26
N GLY A 13 -3.64 -20.92 2.02
CA GLY A 13 -4.67 -21.90 1.65
C GLY A 13 -4.54 -23.23 2.41
N ARG A 14 -3.30 -23.67 2.72
CA ARG A 14 -3.04 -24.84 3.57
C ARG A 14 -3.33 -24.59 5.06
N LEU A 15 -2.94 -23.43 5.60
CA LEU A 15 -3.19 -23.06 7.00
C LEU A 15 -4.67 -22.81 7.31
N ARG A 16 -5.45 -22.35 6.32
CA ARG A 16 -6.91 -22.21 6.43
C ARG A 16 -7.63 -23.55 6.68
N GLY A 17 -7.00 -24.68 6.34
CA GLY A 17 -7.48 -26.02 6.71
C GLY A 17 -7.28 -26.38 8.19
N ASN A 18 -6.40 -25.67 8.92
CA ASN A 18 -6.08 -25.91 10.33
C ASN A 18 -6.67 -24.87 11.30
N ASN A 19 -7.47 -23.90 10.81
CA ASN A 19 -8.12 -22.84 11.61
C ASN A 19 -7.16 -21.90 12.39
N ASP A 20 -5.88 -21.88 12.02
CA ASP A 20 -4.83 -21.12 12.73
C ASP A 20 -4.75 -19.67 12.23
N THR A 21 -5.80 -18.90 12.52
CA THR A 21 -6.00 -17.52 12.06
C THR A 21 -4.89 -16.56 12.50
N ASP A 22 -4.26 -16.81 13.65
CA ASP A 22 -3.16 -16.01 14.18
C ASP A 22 -1.89 -16.12 13.29
N ALA A 23 -1.59 -17.31 12.77
CA ALA A 23 -0.44 -17.52 11.89
C ALA A 23 -0.58 -16.76 10.56
N ILE A 24 -1.81 -16.68 10.02
CA ILE A 24 -2.11 -15.90 8.81
C ILE A 24 -1.87 -14.41 9.06
N PHE A 25 -2.31 -13.90 10.22
CA PHE A 25 -2.12 -12.51 10.58
C PHE A 25 -0.64 -12.15 10.76
N GLN A 26 0.15 -13.02 11.40
CA GLN A 26 1.60 -12.81 11.53
C GLN A 26 2.30 -12.78 10.17
N LEU A 27 1.98 -13.70 9.26
CA LEU A 27 2.53 -13.72 7.91
C LEU A 27 2.24 -12.43 7.14
N VAL A 28 0.98 -11.95 7.20
CA VAL A 28 0.58 -10.69 6.56
C VAL A 28 1.32 -9.50 7.17
N LYS A 29 1.44 -9.44 8.49
CA LYS A 29 2.13 -8.35 9.19
C LYS A 29 3.61 -8.29 8.85
N VAL A 30 4.28 -9.45 8.79
CA VAL A 30 5.69 -9.54 8.36
C VAL A 30 5.84 -9.13 6.90
N ALA A 31 4.98 -9.62 6.00
CA ALA A 31 5.01 -9.24 4.58
C ALA A 31 4.82 -7.72 4.39
N ALA A 32 3.85 -7.12 5.08
CA ALA A 32 3.61 -5.68 5.04
C ALA A 32 4.81 -4.89 5.54
N SER A 33 5.45 -5.35 6.63
CA SER A 33 6.63 -4.70 7.19
C SER A 33 7.82 -4.74 6.23
N ILE A 34 8.08 -5.90 5.61
CA ILE A 34 9.15 -6.07 4.61
C ILE A 34 8.92 -5.13 3.42
N ILE A 35 7.70 -5.04 2.91
CA ILE A 35 7.36 -4.15 1.78
C ILE A 35 7.61 -2.70 2.15
N LEU A 36 7.24 -2.30 3.36
CA LEU A 36 7.45 -0.95 3.87
C LEU A 36 8.95 -0.63 4.01
N TYR A 37 9.75 -1.55 4.56
CA TYR A 37 11.21 -1.38 4.66
C TYR A 37 11.90 -1.31 3.29
N VAL A 38 11.56 -2.22 2.37
CA VAL A 38 12.13 -2.24 1.02
C VAL A 38 11.76 -0.96 0.29
N GLN A 39 10.50 -0.51 0.37
CA GLN A 39 10.12 0.73 -0.29
C GLN A 39 10.80 1.95 0.33
N LEU A 40 10.93 2.01 1.66
CA LEU A 40 11.58 3.11 2.33
C LEU A 40 13.08 3.18 1.94
N ALA A 41 13.74 2.02 1.80
CA ALA A 41 15.10 1.95 1.27
C ALA A 41 15.18 2.45 -0.19
N ILE A 42 14.26 2.02 -1.06
CA ILE A 42 14.20 2.50 -2.45
C ILE A 42 13.95 4.01 -2.50
N SER A 43 13.02 4.52 -1.69
CA SER A 43 12.70 5.94 -1.62
C SER A 43 13.92 6.75 -1.19
N LEU A 44 14.68 6.28 -0.20
CA LEU A 44 15.89 6.94 0.26
C LEU A 44 16.95 7.01 -0.86
N VAL A 45 17.14 5.90 -1.59
CA VAL A 45 18.06 5.84 -2.74
C VAL A 45 17.63 6.78 -3.86
N VAL A 46 16.33 6.84 -4.17
CA VAL A 46 15.84 7.73 -5.25
C VAL A 46 15.97 9.20 -4.85
N ILE A 47 15.75 9.56 -3.58
CA ILE A 47 15.94 10.93 -3.09
C ILE A 47 17.42 11.34 -3.19
N THR A 48 18.36 10.47 -2.80
CA THR A 48 19.79 10.79 -2.89
C THR A 48 20.30 10.85 -4.33
N LEU A 49 19.72 10.06 -5.24
CA LEU A 49 20.04 10.08 -6.67
C LEU A 49 19.20 11.07 -7.48
N SER A 50 18.20 11.72 -6.89
CA SER A 50 17.30 12.65 -7.58
C SER A 50 18.05 13.79 -8.27
N ASN A 51 19.01 14.39 -7.56
CA ASN A 51 19.79 15.52 -8.03
C ASN A 51 20.67 15.18 -9.26
N PRO A 52 21.51 14.12 -9.24
CA PRO A 52 22.27 13.73 -10.43
C PRO A 52 21.41 13.18 -11.58
N ILE A 53 20.27 12.55 -11.29
CA ILE A 53 19.36 12.08 -12.35
C ILE A 53 18.69 13.26 -13.08
N ALA A 54 18.24 14.28 -12.34
CA ALA A 54 17.60 15.46 -12.92
C ALA A 54 18.55 16.26 -13.82
N SER A 55 19.82 16.40 -13.41
CA SER A 55 20.85 17.10 -14.21
C SER A 55 21.30 16.30 -15.45
N LEU A 56 21.21 14.97 -15.42
CA LEU A 56 21.46 14.12 -16.59
C LEU A 56 20.30 14.14 -17.60
N LEU A 57 19.05 14.26 -17.14
CA LEU A 57 17.87 14.21 -18.02
C LEU A 57 17.57 15.53 -18.72
N THR A 58 17.91 16.68 -18.13
CA THR A 58 17.58 17.97 -18.74
C THR A 58 18.56 19.07 -18.36
N THR A 59 18.94 19.87 -19.35
CA THR A 59 19.73 21.11 -19.19
C THR A 59 18.87 22.34 -18.91
N ASN A 60 17.54 22.21 -18.91
CA ASN A 60 16.60 23.31 -18.75
C ASN A 60 16.17 23.43 -17.28
N GLU A 61 16.56 24.52 -16.59
CA GLU A 61 16.35 24.68 -15.14
C GLU A 61 14.88 24.53 -14.71
N SER A 62 13.93 25.04 -15.51
CA SER A 62 12.50 24.94 -15.21
C SER A 62 11.96 23.51 -15.29
N ILE A 63 12.55 22.64 -16.12
CA ILE A 63 12.16 21.22 -16.21
C ILE A 63 12.85 20.42 -15.10
N SER A 64 14.11 20.77 -14.78
CA SER A 64 14.90 20.11 -13.74
C SER A 64 14.26 20.26 -12.35
N ALA A 65 13.76 21.46 -12.01
CA ALA A 65 13.06 21.71 -10.75
C ALA A 65 11.78 20.86 -10.61
N ASN A 66 10.95 20.84 -11.65
CA ASN A 66 9.74 20.01 -11.67
C ASN A 66 10.06 18.51 -11.59
N LEU A 67 11.14 18.08 -12.25
CA LEU A 67 11.57 16.69 -12.26
C LEU A 67 12.11 16.25 -10.89
N GLN A 68 12.86 17.12 -10.19
CA GLN A 68 13.29 16.85 -8.81
C GLN A 68 12.10 16.70 -7.86
N TYR A 69 11.10 17.57 -7.96
CA TYR A 69 9.85 17.45 -7.20
C TYR A 69 9.14 16.12 -7.51
N TYR A 70 9.07 15.74 -8.79
CA TYR A 70 8.51 14.46 -9.22
C TYR A 70 9.26 13.28 -8.61
N LEU A 71 10.60 13.26 -8.67
CA LEU A 71 11.43 12.20 -8.11
C LEU A 71 11.38 12.10 -6.58
N LEU A 72 10.99 13.16 -5.88
CA LEU A 72 10.81 13.17 -4.42
C LEU A 72 9.46 12.56 -3.99
N PHE A 73 8.36 12.96 -4.64
CA PHE A 73 7.01 12.56 -4.23
C PHE A 73 6.60 11.18 -4.73
N VAL A 74 7.13 10.76 -5.88
CA VAL A 74 6.77 9.49 -6.51
C VAL A 74 7.16 8.28 -5.66
N PRO A 75 8.41 8.14 -5.17
CA PRO A 75 8.82 6.96 -4.41
C PRO A 75 8.05 6.80 -3.10
N ILE A 76 7.73 7.94 -2.46
CA ILE A 76 6.95 7.99 -1.22
C ILE A 76 5.52 7.51 -1.48
N SER A 77 4.90 7.97 -2.57
CA SER A 77 3.56 7.56 -2.99
C SER A 77 3.49 6.05 -3.23
N TYR A 78 4.52 5.46 -3.84
CA TYR A 78 4.61 4.02 -4.08
C TYR A 78 4.68 3.19 -2.78
N GLY A 79 5.21 3.73 -1.67
CA GLY A 79 5.25 3.03 -0.38
C GLY A 79 3.88 2.84 0.24
N ALA A 80 3.07 3.91 0.23
CA ALA A 80 1.70 3.82 0.69
C ALA A 80 0.85 2.89 -0.21
N LEU A 81 1.10 2.91 -1.53
CA LEU A 81 0.55 1.95 -2.48
C LEU A 81 0.90 0.49 -2.14
N GLY A 82 2.15 0.22 -1.77
CA GLY A 82 2.62 -1.10 -1.36
C GLY A 82 1.88 -1.63 -0.12
N VAL A 83 1.65 -0.78 0.88
CA VAL A 83 0.87 -1.13 2.09
C VAL A 83 -0.58 -1.46 1.73
N CYS A 84 -1.19 -0.67 0.83
CA CYS A 84 -2.55 -0.91 0.40
C CYS A 84 -2.69 -2.23 -0.38
N MET A 85 -1.79 -2.51 -1.33
CA MET A 85 -1.81 -3.78 -2.08
C MET A 85 -1.59 -4.99 -1.19
N THR A 86 -0.74 -4.86 -0.16
CA THR A 86 -0.53 -5.94 0.83
C THR A 86 -1.80 -6.21 1.63
N SER A 87 -2.51 -5.15 2.04
CA SER A 87 -3.78 -5.26 2.77
C SER A 87 -4.87 -5.92 1.93
N VAL A 88 -4.98 -5.56 0.64
CA VAL A 88 -5.93 -6.18 -0.30
C VAL A 88 -5.58 -7.65 -0.55
N SER A 89 -4.30 -7.96 -0.76
CA SER A 89 -3.83 -9.33 -0.95
C SER A 89 -4.08 -10.20 0.30
N ALA A 90 -3.87 -9.64 1.50
CA ALA A 90 -4.19 -10.30 2.76
C ALA A 90 -5.69 -10.61 2.90
N CYS A 91 -6.56 -9.65 2.60
CA CYS A 91 -8.02 -9.86 2.60
C CYS A 91 -8.44 -10.93 1.57
N ASN A 92 -7.84 -10.92 0.38
CA ASN A 92 -8.08 -11.94 -0.64
C ASN A 92 -7.68 -13.33 -0.16
N VAL A 93 -6.53 -13.43 0.50
CA VAL A 93 -5.99 -14.69 1.00
C VAL A 93 -6.77 -15.24 2.20
N MET A 94 -7.33 -14.37 3.05
CA MET A 94 -8.30 -14.76 4.10
C MET A 94 -9.66 -15.20 3.52
N GLY A 95 -9.83 -15.17 2.20
CA GLY A 95 -11.08 -15.55 1.53
C GLY A 95 -12.19 -14.54 1.71
N MET A 96 -11.84 -13.27 1.93
CA MET A 96 -12.77 -12.16 2.07
C MET A 96 -12.61 -11.17 0.90
N PRO A 97 -12.99 -11.57 -0.33
CA PRO A 97 -12.80 -10.75 -1.53
C PRO A 97 -13.68 -9.50 -1.53
N LYS A 98 -14.85 -9.51 -0.87
CA LYS A 98 -15.74 -8.35 -0.78
C LYS A 98 -15.08 -7.14 -0.10
N PRO A 99 -14.53 -7.24 1.13
CA PRO A 99 -13.81 -6.13 1.73
C PRO A 99 -12.54 -5.76 0.96
N ALA A 100 -11.84 -6.71 0.33
CA ALA A 100 -10.68 -6.41 -0.52
C ALA A 100 -11.06 -5.50 -1.73
N LEU A 101 -12.22 -5.76 -2.33
CA LEU A 101 -12.76 -4.95 -3.43
C LEU A 101 -13.18 -3.56 -2.94
N ILE A 102 -13.87 -3.48 -1.81
CA ILE A 102 -14.30 -2.21 -1.20
C ILE A 102 -13.09 -1.35 -0.85
N THR A 103 -12.05 -1.91 -0.23
CA THR A 103 -10.80 -1.21 0.05
C THR A 103 -10.18 -0.64 -1.24
N SER A 104 -10.17 -1.44 -2.32
CA SER A 104 -9.61 -1.02 -3.61
C SER A 104 -10.42 0.10 -4.28
N MET A 105 -11.75 0.05 -4.16
CA MET A 105 -12.63 1.12 -4.66
C MET A 105 -12.51 2.38 -3.82
N LEU A 106 -12.53 2.26 -2.49
CA LEU A 106 -12.37 3.38 -1.57
C LEU A 106 -11.01 4.07 -1.76
N ARG A 107 -9.95 3.29 -1.99
CA ARG A 107 -8.64 3.82 -2.36
C ARG A 107 -8.74 4.75 -3.57
N LEU A 108 -9.34 4.30 -4.66
CA LEU A 108 -9.32 5.05 -5.91
C LEU A 108 -10.29 6.23 -5.87
N PHE A 109 -11.55 5.97 -5.49
CA PHE A 109 -12.63 6.96 -5.56
C PHE A 109 -12.76 7.80 -4.29
N GLY A 110 -12.44 7.24 -3.12
CA GLY A 110 -12.60 7.91 -1.83
C GLY A 110 -11.34 8.61 -1.31
N CYS A 111 -10.14 8.15 -1.68
CA CYS A 111 -8.89 8.74 -1.20
C CYS A 111 -8.09 9.40 -2.33
N TYR A 112 -7.81 8.67 -3.40
CA TYR A 112 -6.85 9.09 -4.43
C TYR A 112 -7.40 10.17 -5.36
N LEU A 113 -8.55 9.94 -6.00
CA LEU A 113 -9.21 10.93 -6.87
C LEU A 113 -9.47 12.28 -6.17
N PRO A 114 -10.13 12.32 -4.99
CA PRO A 114 -10.48 13.58 -4.36
C PRO A 114 -9.25 14.36 -3.90
N MET A 115 -8.21 13.68 -3.40
CA MET A 115 -6.98 14.37 -3.01
C MET A 115 -6.19 14.91 -4.20
N ILE A 116 -6.18 14.21 -5.33
CA ILE A 116 -5.60 14.75 -6.56
C ILE A 116 -6.37 15.97 -7.03
N TRP A 117 -7.70 15.90 -7.04
CA TRP A 117 -8.53 17.02 -7.50
C TRP A 117 -8.32 18.26 -6.63
N VAL A 118 -8.39 18.09 -5.30
CA VAL A 118 -8.11 19.16 -4.34
C VAL A 118 -6.68 19.69 -4.52
N GLY A 119 -5.68 18.80 -4.59
CA GLY A 119 -4.30 19.20 -4.79
C GLY A 119 -4.10 20.00 -6.08
N SER A 120 -4.72 19.57 -7.17
CA SER A 120 -4.61 20.22 -8.48
C SER A 120 -5.16 21.64 -8.50
N GLU A 121 -6.23 21.91 -7.74
CA GLU A 121 -6.80 23.26 -7.62
C GLU A 121 -5.88 24.20 -6.84
N PHE A 122 -5.24 23.73 -5.76
CA PHE A 122 -4.41 24.59 -4.91
C PHE A 122 -3.00 24.85 -5.46
N TYR A 123 -2.38 23.85 -6.09
CA TYR A 123 -0.96 23.90 -6.47
C TYR A 123 -0.68 23.39 -7.91
N GLY A 124 -1.71 23.28 -8.75
CA GLY A 124 -1.54 22.84 -10.14
C GLY A 124 -0.88 21.46 -10.25
N LEU A 125 0.23 21.37 -10.98
CA LEU A 125 0.93 20.10 -11.22
C LEU A 125 1.60 19.55 -9.94
N GLU A 126 2.24 20.39 -9.13
CA GLU A 126 2.85 19.95 -7.86
C GLU A 126 1.78 19.42 -6.89
N GLY A 127 0.62 20.08 -6.90
CA GLY A 127 -0.55 19.67 -6.14
C GLY A 127 -1.08 18.30 -6.52
N VAL A 128 -0.99 17.90 -7.79
CA VAL A 128 -1.34 16.54 -8.23
C VAL A 128 -0.43 15.51 -7.57
N PHE A 129 0.87 15.77 -7.43
CA PHE A 129 1.81 14.82 -6.78
C PHE A 129 1.59 14.74 -5.27
N ILE A 130 1.39 15.88 -4.62
CA ILE A 130 1.08 15.93 -3.19
C ILE A 130 -0.25 15.21 -2.93
N GLY A 131 -1.28 15.50 -3.73
CA GLY A 131 -2.59 14.85 -3.67
C GLY A 131 -2.50 13.34 -3.88
N ALA A 132 -1.73 12.88 -4.87
CA ALA A 132 -1.47 11.46 -5.10
C ALA A 132 -0.76 10.80 -3.91
N CYS A 133 0.20 11.49 -3.30
CA CYS A 133 0.95 10.99 -2.14
C CYS A 133 0.06 10.86 -0.90
N VAL A 134 -0.68 11.93 -0.56
CA VAL A 134 -1.61 11.96 0.56
C VAL A 134 -2.76 10.97 0.36
N GLY A 135 -3.33 10.91 -0.85
CA GLY A 135 -4.38 9.95 -1.20
C GLY A 135 -3.91 8.51 -1.09
N SER A 136 -2.67 8.22 -1.50
CA SER A 136 -2.06 6.89 -1.31
C SER A 136 -1.89 6.57 0.17
N PHE A 137 -1.41 7.51 0.99
CA PHE A 137 -1.27 7.34 2.44
C PHE A 137 -2.59 7.06 3.14
N LEU A 138 -3.62 7.87 2.88
CA LEU A 138 -4.97 7.64 3.41
C LEU A 138 -5.51 6.28 2.99
N SER A 139 -5.29 5.88 1.74
CA SER A 139 -5.76 4.58 1.26
C SER A 139 -5.05 3.39 1.90
N GLY A 140 -3.75 3.53 2.22
CA GLY A 140 -2.99 2.53 2.96
C GLY A 140 -3.50 2.38 4.38
N ILE A 141 -3.77 3.50 5.07
CA ILE A 141 -4.35 3.52 6.43
C ILE A 141 -5.75 2.91 6.42
N ALA A 142 -6.62 3.32 5.49
CA ALA A 142 -7.96 2.77 5.35
C ALA A 142 -7.95 1.26 5.08
N GLY A 143 -7.06 0.81 4.19
CA GLY A 143 -6.88 -0.61 3.90
C GLY A 143 -6.42 -1.44 5.10
N TRP A 144 -5.46 -0.90 5.88
CA TRP A 144 -4.99 -1.55 7.10
C TRP A 144 -6.07 -1.59 8.19
N ALA A 145 -6.82 -0.49 8.37
CA ALA A 145 -7.92 -0.43 9.32
C ALA A 145 -9.04 -1.43 8.97
N MET A 146 -9.38 -1.55 7.68
CA MET A 146 -10.33 -2.56 7.22
C MET A 146 -9.82 -3.98 7.47
N PHE A 147 -8.55 -4.25 7.20
CA PHE A 147 -7.92 -5.54 7.50
C PHE A 147 -8.01 -5.89 9.00
N LEU A 148 -7.69 -4.95 9.89
CA LEU A 148 -7.79 -5.14 11.34
C LEU A 148 -9.23 -5.43 11.81
N ASN A 149 -10.21 -4.71 11.28
CA ASN A 149 -11.62 -4.96 11.58
C ASN A 149 -12.06 -6.34 11.10
N GLN A 150 -11.57 -6.78 9.94
CA GLN A 150 -11.87 -8.10 9.41
C GLN A 150 -11.22 -9.21 10.23
N TYR A 151 -9.98 -9.00 10.69
CA TYR A 151 -9.28 -9.91 11.58
C TYR A 151 -10.03 -10.13 12.90
N LYS A 152 -10.50 -9.05 13.54
CA LYS A 152 -11.28 -9.16 14.78
C LYS A 152 -12.53 -10.02 14.63
N LYS A 153 -13.33 -9.78 13.58
CA LYS A 153 -14.53 -10.57 13.27
C LYS A 153 -14.21 -12.05 13.08
N LEU A 154 -13.11 -12.34 12.39
CA LEU A 154 -12.67 -13.72 12.16
C LEU A 154 -12.23 -14.38 13.47
N SER A 155 -11.50 -13.68 14.35
CA SER A 155 -11.09 -14.21 15.65
C SER A 155 -12.26 -14.48 16.59
N GLU A 156 -13.31 -13.65 16.58
CA GLU A 156 -14.52 -13.84 17.39
C GLU A 156 -15.28 -15.09 16.92
N THR A 157 -15.46 -15.23 15.61
CA THR A 157 -16.14 -16.39 15.01
C THR A 157 -15.42 -17.71 15.32
N THR A 158 -14.08 -17.74 15.20
CA THR A 158 -13.29 -18.93 15.53
C THR A 158 -13.38 -19.28 17.02
N ARG A 159 -13.48 -18.28 17.90
CA ARG A 159 -13.61 -18.48 19.36
C ARG A 159 -14.96 -19.07 19.76
N GLU A 160 -16.04 -18.65 19.10
CA GLU A 160 -17.38 -19.22 19.32
C GLU A 160 -17.45 -20.69 18.90
N ILE A 161 -16.85 -21.06 17.76
CA ILE A 161 -16.79 -22.45 17.29
C ILE A 161 -15.97 -23.35 18.23
N ALA A 162 -14.92 -22.81 18.85
CA ALA A 162 -14.09 -23.56 19.80
C ALA A 162 -14.75 -23.79 21.17
N LEU A 163 -15.83 -23.06 21.47
CA LEU A 163 -16.57 -23.14 22.75
C LEU A 163 -17.91 -23.88 22.62
N ALA A 164 -18.32 -24.26 21.40
CA ALA A 164 -19.53 -25.02 21.08
C ALA A 164 -19.22 -26.51 20.88
#